data_AF-A0A2G0ECA2-F1
#
_entry.id   AF-A0A2G0ECA2-F1
#
_cell.length_a   1.000
_cell.length_b   1.000
_cell.length_c   1.000
_cell.angle_alpha   90.00
_cell.angle_beta   90.00
_cell.angle_gamma   90.00
#
_symmetry.space_group_name_H-M   'P 1'
#
loop_
_entity.id
_entity.type
_entity.pdbx_description
1 polymer ?
#
loop_
_entity_poly.entity_id
_entity_poly.type
_entity_poly.pdbx_seq_one_letter_code
_entity_poly.pdbx_strand_id
1 'polypeptide(L)' 'MAKYTFELKLKIVHDYLDGKGGSDYLAKKYSIKAPSQVKRWINAYQEFGEEGLVRKRQ' A
#
# COMPACT_ATOMS: atom_id res chain seq x y z
N MET A 1 5.72 -15.22 7.51
CA MET A 1 5.34 -14.69 6.18
C MET A 1 4.89 -13.23 6.29
N ALA A 2 5.35 -12.34 5.42
CA ALA A 2 4.64 -11.08 5.20
C ALA A 2 3.31 -11.42 4.53
N LYS A 3 2.19 -11.02 5.14
CA LYS A 3 0.83 -11.32 4.62
C LYS A 3 0.57 -10.66 3.26
N TYR A 4 1.32 -9.62 2.94
CA TYR A 4 1.22 -8.83 1.72
C TYR A 4 2.63 -8.66 1.15
N THR A 5 2.81 -9.06 -0.11
CA THR A 5 4.07 -8.93 -0.85
C THR A 5 4.36 -7.46 -1.18
N PHE A 6 5.62 -7.14 -1.44
CA PHE A 6 6.03 -5.80 -1.86
C PHE A 6 5.28 -5.35 -3.12
N GLU A 7 5.23 -6.21 -4.14
CA GLU A 7 4.52 -5.96 -5.40
C GLU A 7 3.04 -5.61 -5.20
N LEU A 8 2.35 -6.29 -4.27
CA LEU A 8 0.96 -5.99 -3.96
C LEU A 8 0.82 -4.60 -3.36
N LYS A 9 1.70 -4.21 -2.44
CA LYS A 9 1.68 -2.86 -1.85
C LYS A 9 1.97 -1.80 -2.90
N LEU A 10 2.97 -2.04 -3.75
CA LEU A 10 3.35 -1.13 -4.83
C LEU A 10 2.18 -0.92 -5.79
N LYS A 11 1.54 -2.01 -6.21
CA LYS A 11 0.33 -1.96 -7.06
C LYS A 11 -0.80 -1.15 -6.43
N ILE A 12 -1.04 -1.29 -5.13
CA ILE A 12 -2.07 -0.52 -4.41
C ILE A 12 -1.74 0.97 -4.41
N VAL A 13 -0.48 1.33 -4.15
CA VAL A 13 -0.07 2.74 -4.14
C VAL A 13 -0.14 3.35 -5.54
N HIS A 14 0.30 2.63 -6.58
CA HIS A 14 0.14 3.10 -7.96
C HIS A 14 -1.32 3.29 -8.36
N ASP A 15 -2.20 2.34 -8.01
CA ASP A 15 -3.64 2.50 -8.27
C ASP A 15 -4.23 3.73 -7.54
N TYR A 16 -3.71 4.09 -6.37
CA TYR A 16 -4.07 5.31 -5.66
C TYR A 16 -3.60 6.57 -6.40
N LEU A 17 -2.34 6.57 -6.86
CA LEU A 17 -1.74 7.68 -7.61
C LEU A 17 -2.39 7.88 -8.99
N ASP A 18 -2.83 6.80 -9.64
CA ASP A 18 -3.60 6.82 -10.88
C ASP A 18 -5.03 7.39 -10.68
N GLY A 19 -5.44 7.68 -9.44
CA GLY A 19 -6.77 8.20 -9.14
C GLY A 19 -7.88 7.15 -9.25
N LYS A 20 -7.57 5.84 -9.22
CA LYS A 20 -8.57 4.77 -9.33
C LYS A 20 -9.49 4.66 -8.11
N GLY A 21 -9.19 5.40 -7.04
CA GLY A 21 -10.04 5.52 -5.85
C GLY A 21 -9.25 5.78 -4.57
N GLY A 22 -9.97 6.01 -3.47
CA GLY A 22 -9.36 6.22 -2.14
C GLY A 22 -8.86 4.94 -1.47
N SER A 23 -8.21 5.09 -0.31
CA SER A 23 -7.67 3.98 0.48
C SER A 23 -8.69 2.89 0.79
N ASP A 24 -9.95 3.27 1.01
CA ASP A 24 -11.03 2.35 1.40
C ASP A 24 -11.52 1.54 0.20
N TYR A 25 -11.58 2.16 -0.97
CA TYR A 25 -11.89 1.49 -2.23
C TYR A 25 -10.80 0.47 -2.57
N LEU A 26 -9.53 0.88 -2.48
CA LEU A 26 -8.40 0.00 -2.76
C LEU A 26 -8.29 -1.13 -1.74
N ALA A 27 -8.56 -0.86 -0.46
CA ALA A 27 -8.59 -1.90 0.56
C ALA A 27 -9.63 -2.97 0.24
N LYS A 28 -10.84 -2.59 -0.20
CA LYS A 28 -11.86 -3.55 -0.64
C LYS A 28 -11.45 -4.29 -1.92
N LYS A 29 -10.95 -3.57 -2.93
CA LYS A 29 -10.52 -4.14 -4.22
C LYS A 29 -9.43 -5.21 -4.05
N TYR A 30 -8.48 -4.98 -3.16
CA TYR A 30 -7.34 -5.86 -2.90
C TYR A 30 -7.52 -6.75 -1.67
N SER A 31 -8.73 -6.83 -1.09
CA SER A 31 -9.04 -7.61 0.11
C SER A 31 -8.09 -7.35 1.30
N ILE A 32 -7.67 -6.09 1.45
CA ILE A 32 -6.91 -5.61 2.61
C ILE A 32 -7.89 -5.43 3.77
N LYS A 33 -7.63 -6.12 4.88
CA LYS A 33 -8.52 -6.09 6.04
C LYS A 33 -8.70 -4.70 6.65
N ALA A 34 -7.69 -3.85 6.54
CA ALA A 34 -7.67 -2.54 7.18
C ALA A 34 -7.34 -1.44 6.15
N PRO A 35 -8.27 -0.52 5.86
CA PRO A 35 -7.97 0.63 5.00
C PRO A 35 -6.87 1.54 5.56
N SER A 36 -6.72 1.58 6.89
CA SER A 36 -5.60 2.27 7.55
C SER A 36 -4.22 1.70 7.15
N GLN A 37 -4.17 0.41 6.79
CA GLN A 37 -2.93 -0.22 6.31
C GLN A 37 -2.57 0.26 4.90
N VAL A 38 -3.57 0.47 4.04
CA VAL A 38 -3.38 1.09 2.73
C VAL A 38 -2.89 2.53 2.87
N LYS A 39 -3.50 3.32 3.77
CA LYS A 39 -3.03 4.69 4.06
C LYS A 39 -1.57 4.71 4.53
N ARG A 40 -1.17 3.77 5.39
CA ARG A 40 0.23 3.63 5.83
C ARG A 40 1.19 3.37 4.67
N TRP A 41 0.81 2.52 3.71
CA TRP A 41 1.65 2.26 2.53
C TRP A 41 1.75 3.49 1.63
N ILE A 42 0.65 4.19 1.41
CA ILE A 42 0.64 5.44 0.63
C ILE A 42 1.55 6.48 1.30
N ASN A 43 1.40 6.71 2.61
CA ASN A 43 2.22 7.67 3.33
C ASN A 43 3.71 7.28 3.30
N ALA A 44 4.02 6.00 3.55
CA ALA A 44 5.40 5.51 3.50
C ALA A 44 6.01 5.67 2.10
N TYR A 45 5.21 5.50 1.04
CA TYR A 45 5.65 5.73 -0.33
C TYR A 45 5.83 7.22 -0.63
N GLN A 46 4.97 8.10 -0.12
CA GLN A 46 5.15 9.54 -0.28
C GLN A 46 6.39 10.08 0.45
N GLU A 47 6.76 9.47 1.57
CA GLU A 47 7.90 9.91 2.38
C GLU A 47 9.23 9.29 1.95
N PHE A 48 9.23 8.01 1.58
CA PHE A 48 10.44 7.23 1.29
C PHE A 48 10.46 6.55 -0.08
N GLY A 49 9.44 6.76 -0.92
CA GLY A 49 9.28 6.06 -2.19
C GLY A 49 9.09 4.55 -2.00
N GLU A 50 9.63 3.77 -2.94
CA GLU A 50 9.54 2.31 -2.90
C GLU A 50 10.17 1.71 -1.62
N GLU A 51 11.23 2.32 -1.09
CA GLU A 51 11.89 1.83 0.13
C GLU A 51 10.94 1.83 1.34
N GLY A 52 9.99 2.77 1.40
CA GLY A 52 8.97 2.83 2.45
C GLY A 52 8.01 1.63 2.45
N LEU A 53 7.89 0.93 1.33
CA LEU A 53 7.06 -0.27 1.19
C LEU A 53 7.83 -1.56 1.54
N VAL A 54 9.16 -1.52 1.44
CA VAL A 54 10.06 -2.61 1.81
C VAL A 54 10.06 -2.75 3.33
N ARG A 55 9.77 -3.96 3.82
CA ARG A 55 9.82 -4.25 5.25
C ARG A 55 11.30 -4.32 5.65
N LYS A 56 11.83 -3.30 6.33
CA LYS A 56 13.09 -3.46 7.08
C LYS A 56 12.87 -4.50 8.18
N ARG A 57 13.38 -5.71 7.97
CA ARG A 57 13.73 -6.63 9.05
C ARG A 57 15.13 -6.21 9.48
N GLN A 58 15.23 -5.50 10.60
CA GLN A 58 16.44 -5.52 11.42
C GLN A 58 16.31 -6.70 12.40
#